data_AF-B0FWP3-F1
#
_entry.id   AF-B0FWP3-F1
#
_cell.length_a   1.000
_cell.length_b   1.000
_cell.length_c   1.000
_cell.angle_alpha   90.00
_cell.angle_beta   90.00
_cell.angle_gamma   90.00
#
_symmetry.space_group_name_H-M   'P 1'
#
loop_
_entity.id
_entity.type
_entity.pdbx_description
1 polymer ?
#
loop_
_entity_poly.entity_id
_entity_poly.type
_entity_poly.pdbx_seq_one_letter_code
_entity_poly.pdbx_strand_id
1 'polypeptide(L)'
;LCEGGELFDRIVARGHYSERAAAGIVKTVGEVVRMCHANGVMHRDLKPENFLFANKKENSALKAIDFGLSIFFKPGERFSEIVGSPYYMAPEVLKRNYGPEVDIWSAGVILYILLCGV
;
A
#
# COMPACT_ATOMS: atom_id res chain seq x y z
N LEU A 1 19.19 1.66 4.56
CA LEU A 1 18.97 1.97 3.13
C LEU A 1 18.19 0.81 2.50
N CYS A 2 17.26 1.07 1.59
CA CYS A 2 16.59 0.04 0.77
C CYS A 2 17.22 0.05 -0.63
N GLU A 3 17.86 -1.05 -1.03
CA GLU A 3 18.64 -1.14 -2.27
C GLU A 3 18.03 -2.11 -3.29
N GLY A 4 16.87 -2.69 -2.96
CA GLY A 4 16.22 -3.73 -3.75
C GLY A 4 15.27 -3.23 -4.83
N GLY A 5 15.08 -1.91 -4.95
CA GLY A 5 14.13 -1.29 -5.88
C GLY A 5 12.68 -1.35 -5.39
N GLU A 6 11.80 -0.81 -6.22
CA GLU A 6 10.37 -0.73 -5.97
C GLU A 6 9.67 -2.08 -6.17
N LEU A 7 8.53 -2.25 -5.51
CA LEU A 7 7.64 -3.37 -5.77
C LEU A 7 7.19 -3.39 -7.23
N PHE A 8 6.83 -2.22 -7.77
CA PHE A 8 6.32 -2.06 -9.13
C PHE A 8 7.29 -2.61 -10.18
N ASP A 9 8.57 -2.24 -10.11
CA ASP A 9 9.61 -2.70 -11.04
C ASP A 9 9.72 -4.23 -11.07
N ARG A 10 9.59 -4.88 -9.91
CA ARG A 10 9.62 -6.34 -9.80
C ARG A 10 8.37 -7.02 -10.35
N ILE A 11 7.21 -6.36 -10.30
CA ILE A 11 5.97 -6.85 -10.94
C ILE A 11 6.16 -6.83 -12.45
N VAL A 12 6.56 -5.67 -13.00
CA VAL A 12 6.76 -5.47 -14.44
C VAL A 12 7.82 -6.43 -15.00
N ALA A 13 8.96 -6.57 -14.31
CA ALA A 13 10.06 -7.42 -14.78
C ALA A 13 9.74 -8.92 -14.81
N ARG A 14 8.80 -9.41 -13.97
CA ARG A 14 8.45 -10.83 -13.91
C ARG A 14 7.41 -11.24 -14.95
N GLY A 15 6.63 -10.30 -15.49
CA GLY A 15 5.60 -10.55 -16.52
C GLY A 15 4.35 -11.30 -16.01
N HIS A 16 4.51 -12.39 -15.24
CA HIS A 16 3.41 -13.11 -14.58
C HIS A 16 3.75 -13.35 -13.11
N TYR A 17 2.86 -12.93 -12.22
CA TYR A 17 2.95 -13.20 -10.78
C TYR A 17 2.00 -14.35 -10.42
N SER A 18 2.50 -15.37 -9.72
CA SER A 18 1.61 -16.42 -9.21
C SER A 18 0.81 -15.89 -8.02
N GLU A 19 -0.42 -16.39 -7.84
CA GLU A 19 -1.25 -16.07 -6.67
C GLU A 19 -0.50 -16.29 -5.36
N ARG A 20 0.30 -17.36 -5.27
CA ARG A 20 1.11 -17.67 -4.09
C ARG A 20 2.13 -16.57 -3.80
N ALA A 21 2.79 -16.07 -4.83
CA ALA A 21 3.76 -14.99 -4.67
C ALA A 21 3.03 -13.67 -4.34
N ALA A 22 1.89 -13.38 -4.98
CA ALA A 22 1.08 -12.20 -4.71
C ALA A 22 0.57 -12.19 -3.25
N ALA A 23 0.11 -13.35 -2.76
CA ALA A 23 -0.31 -13.51 -1.38
C ALA A 23 0.80 -13.18 -0.36
N GLY A 24 2.06 -13.51 -0.67
CA GLY A 24 3.21 -13.15 0.17
C GLY A 24 3.43 -11.63 0.28
N ILE A 25 3.29 -10.91 -0.84
CA ILE A 25 3.38 -9.44 -0.86
C ILE A 25 2.18 -8.85 -0.13
N VAL A 26 0.97 -9.26 -0.47
CA VAL A 26 -0.26 -8.68 0.09
C VAL A 26 -0.38 -8.96 1.58
N LYS A 27 0.11 -10.10 2.06
CA LYS A 27 0.27 -10.35 3.50
C LYS A 27 1.14 -9.28 4.15
N THR A 28 2.29 -8.96 3.55
CA THR A 28 3.20 -7.91 4.07
C THR A 28 2.55 -6.53 4.03
N VAL A 29 1.85 -6.18 2.94
CA VAL A 29 1.08 -4.93 2.85
C VAL A 29 0.03 -4.86 3.96
N GLY A 30 -0.75 -5.93 4.15
CA GLY A 30 -1.75 -6.01 5.22
C GLY A 30 -1.15 -5.91 6.63
N GLU A 31 0.04 -6.47 6.85
CA GLU A 31 0.77 -6.33 8.11
C GLU A 31 1.20 -4.87 8.37
N VAL A 32 1.64 -4.15 7.33
CA VAL A 32 1.93 -2.70 7.43
C VAL A 32 0.66 -1.94 7.80
N VAL A 33 -0.45 -2.14 7.07
CA VAL A 33 -1.72 -1.45 7.36
C VAL A 33 -2.18 -1.71 8.79
N ARG A 34 -2.18 -2.98 9.20
CA ARG A 34 -2.55 -3.39 10.56
C ARG A 34 -1.68 -2.70 11.61
N MET A 35 -0.37 -2.61 11.38
CA MET A 35 0.56 -1.96 12.31
C MET A 35 0.28 -0.46 12.40
N CYS A 36 0.13 0.23 11.27
CA CYS A 36 -0.18 1.66 11.24
C CYS A 36 -1.50 1.94 11.98
N HIS A 37 -2.56 1.20 11.65
CA HIS A 37 -3.88 1.40 12.25
C HIS A 37 -3.89 1.11 13.75
N ALA A 38 -3.16 0.08 14.20
CA ALA A 38 -3.01 -0.22 15.62
C ALA A 38 -2.28 0.89 16.41
N ASN A 39 -1.50 1.73 15.72
CA ASN A 39 -0.82 2.89 16.29
C ASN A 39 -1.53 4.22 15.97
N GLY A 40 -2.77 4.16 15.48
CA GLY A 40 -3.56 5.35 15.17
C GLY A 40 -3.01 6.17 14.00
N VAL A 41 -2.35 5.54 13.02
CA VAL A 41 -1.82 6.19 11.81
C VAL A 41 -2.53 5.64 10.57
N MET A 42 -3.01 6.51 9.69
CA MET A 42 -3.40 6.16 8.32
C MET A 42 -2.29 6.54 7.36
N HIS A 43 -1.99 5.69 6.38
CA HIS A 43 -0.95 5.99 5.40
C HIS A 43 -1.43 6.97 4.33
N ARG A 44 -2.67 6.77 3.81
CA ARG A 44 -3.36 7.58 2.80
C ARG A 44 -2.74 7.66 1.39
N ASP A 45 -1.65 6.93 1.12
CA ASP A 45 -1.02 6.86 -0.20
C ASP A 45 -0.33 5.50 -0.43
N LEU A 46 -1.02 4.41 -0.11
CA LEU A 46 -0.48 3.08 -0.39
C LEU A 46 -0.55 2.79 -1.90
N LYS A 47 0.61 2.52 -2.47
CA LYS A 47 0.81 2.16 -3.88
C LYS A 47 2.11 1.36 -4.02
N PRO A 48 2.31 0.57 -5.09
CA PRO A 48 3.51 -0.25 -5.28
C PRO A 48 4.83 0.55 -5.18
N GLU A 49 4.85 1.79 -5.64
CA GLU A 49 6.01 2.70 -5.60
C GLU A 49 6.42 3.03 -4.15
N ASN A 50 5.46 3.03 -3.22
CA ASN A 50 5.70 3.26 -1.80
C ASN A 50 6.08 1.98 -1.04
N PHE A 51 6.42 0.90 -1.75
CA PHE A 51 7.00 -0.31 -1.16
C PHE A 51 8.35 -0.64 -1.79
N LEU A 52 9.40 -0.65 -0.96
CA LEU A 52 10.76 -0.96 -1.39
C LEU A 52 11.25 -2.29 -0.82
N PHE A 53 12.03 -3.02 -1.61
CA PHE A 53 12.78 -4.15 -1.11
C PHE A 53 14.06 -3.69 -0.41
N ALA A 54 14.38 -4.29 0.74
CA ALA A 54 15.56 -3.94 1.51
C ALA A 54 16.87 -4.13 0.73
N ASN A 55 16.92 -5.12 -0.16
CA ASN A 55 18.07 -5.47 -1.00
C ASN A 55 17.62 -6.31 -2.22
N LYS A 56 18.56 -6.67 -3.10
CA LYS A 56 18.26 -7.35 -4.38
C LYS A 56 17.96 -8.85 -4.27
N LYS A 57 18.09 -9.47 -3.09
CA LYS A 57 17.84 -10.92 -2.92
C LYS A 57 16.37 -11.25 -3.18
N GLU A 58 16.08 -12.45 -3.66
CA GLU A 58 14.71 -12.86 -3.97
C GLU A 58 13.79 -12.79 -2.75
N ASN A 59 14.27 -13.24 -1.60
CA ASN A 59 13.56 -13.24 -0.31
C ASN A 59 13.70 -11.93 0.48
N SER A 60 14.04 -10.82 -0.19
CA SER A 60 14.24 -9.54 0.49
C SER A 60 12.98 -9.05 1.19
N ALA A 61 13.14 -8.46 2.37
CA ALA A 61 12.04 -7.86 3.11
C ALA A 61 11.46 -6.67 2.33
N LEU A 62 10.13 -6.64 2.20
CA LEU A 62 9.39 -5.51 1.65
C LEU A 62 9.08 -4.50 2.76
N LYS A 63 9.30 -3.21 2.48
CA LYS A 63 9.15 -2.12 3.46
C LYS A 63 8.29 -1.02 2.86
N ALA A 64 7.28 -0.57 3.61
CA ALA A 64 6.56 0.65 3.26
C ALA A 64 7.43 1.88 3.52
N ILE A 65 7.29 2.88 2.65
CA ILE A 65 7.98 4.17 2.72
C ILE A 65 6.96 5.29 2.50
N ASP A 66 7.45 6.53 2.63
CA ASP A 66 6.71 7.76 2.33
C ASP A 66 5.41 7.96 3.14
N PHE A 67 5.60 8.38 4.39
CA PHE A 67 4.51 8.79 5.28
C PHE A 67 4.18 10.29 5.13
N GLY A 68 4.60 10.94 4.03
CA GLY A 68 4.40 12.39 3.85
C GLY A 68 2.94 12.83 3.80
N LEU A 69 2.04 11.93 3.39
CA LEU A 69 0.59 12.12 3.40
C LEU A 69 -0.10 11.45 4.59
N SER A 70 0.64 10.77 5.47
CA SER A 70 0.04 10.08 6.61
C SER A 70 -0.53 11.04 7.65
N ILE A 71 -1.47 10.55 8.45
CA ILE A 71 -2.09 11.34 9.52
C ILE A 71 -2.43 10.45 10.72
N PHE A 72 -2.40 11.05 11.91
CA PHE A 72 -2.91 10.40 13.11
C PHE A 72 -4.45 10.46 13.13
N PHE A 73 -5.09 9.43 13.66
CA PHE A 73 -6.53 9.38 13.81
C PHE A 73 -6.94 8.75 15.14
N LYS A 74 -8.14 9.08 15.59
CA LYS A 74 -8.85 8.37 16.67
C LYS A 74 -9.96 7.50 16.08
N PRO A 75 -10.34 6.38 16.74
CA PRO A 75 -11.47 5.58 16.32
C PRO A 75 -12.74 6.43 16.13
N GLY A 76 -13.33 6.34 14.93
CA GLY A 76 -14.53 7.11 14.54
C GLY A 76 -14.27 8.50 13.94
N GLU A 77 -13.03 8.97 13.92
CA GLU A 77 -12.66 10.24 13.26
C GLU A 77 -12.80 10.14 11.74
N ARG A 78 -13.26 11.24 11.10
CA ARG A 78 -13.48 11.33 9.66
C ARG A 78 -12.71 12.52 9.08
N PHE A 79 -12.18 12.32 7.88
CA PHE A 79 -11.35 13.30 7.18
C PHE A 79 -11.99 13.71 5.86
N SER A 80 -11.60 14.89 5.35
CA SER A 80 -12.26 15.55 4.21
C SER A 80 -11.31 15.99 3.10
N GLU A 81 -10.01 15.93 3.34
CA GLU A 81 -8.97 16.26 2.39
C GLU A 81 -8.89 15.20 1.30
N ILE A 82 -8.83 15.64 0.04
CA ILE A 82 -8.58 14.75 -1.10
C ILE A 82 -7.06 14.58 -1.20
N VAL A 83 -6.57 13.40 -0.86
CA VAL A 83 -5.14 13.06 -0.81
C VAL A 83 -4.92 11.64 -1.32
N GLY A 84 -3.69 11.37 -1.76
CA GLY A 84 -3.28 10.09 -2.29
C GLY A 84 -3.25 10.05 -3.82
N SER A 85 -2.73 8.96 -4.36
CA SER A 85 -2.52 8.77 -5.79
C SER A 85 -3.81 8.29 -6.48
N PRO A 86 -4.29 8.95 -7.57
CA PRO A 86 -5.63 8.73 -8.12
C PRO A 86 -6.03 7.28 -8.41
N TYR A 87 -5.12 6.45 -8.92
CA TYR A 87 -5.41 5.04 -9.24
C TYR A 87 -5.65 4.16 -8.02
N TYR A 88 -5.14 4.54 -6.85
CA TYR A 88 -5.20 3.75 -5.62
C TYR A 88 -6.15 4.35 -4.58
N MET A 89 -6.71 5.54 -4.88
CA MET A 89 -7.54 6.31 -3.97
C MET A 89 -8.91 5.69 -3.79
N ALA A 90 -9.36 5.58 -2.54
CA ALA A 90 -10.70 5.09 -2.22
C ALA A 90 -11.78 6.11 -2.61
N PRO A 91 -12.95 5.67 -3.09
CA PRO A 91 -14.02 6.58 -3.53
C PRO A 91 -14.55 7.49 -2.41
N GLU A 92 -14.50 7.05 -1.17
CA GLU A 92 -14.87 7.84 0.01
C GLU A 92 -13.93 9.02 0.29
N VAL A 93 -12.68 8.96 -0.20
CA VAL A 93 -11.75 10.12 -0.19
C VAL A 93 -12.29 11.22 -1.11
N LEU A 94 -12.77 10.86 -2.30
CA LEU A 94 -13.41 11.79 -3.24
C LEU A 94 -14.72 12.36 -2.69
N LYS A 95 -15.44 11.57 -1.87
CA LYS A 95 -16.63 12.00 -1.14
C LYS A 95 -16.31 12.82 0.11
N ARG A 96 -15.02 13.03 0.43
CA ARG A 96 -14.54 13.83 1.57
C ARG A 96 -15.10 13.38 2.91
N ASN A 97 -15.31 12.07 3.06
CA ASN A 97 -15.80 11.50 4.29
C ASN A 97 -15.22 10.09 4.43
N TYR A 98 -14.04 9.97 5.00
CA TYR A 98 -13.31 8.71 5.10
C TYR A 98 -12.60 8.55 6.45
N GLY A 99 -12.32 7.30 6.80
CA GLY A 99 -11.47 6.91 7.92
C GLY A 99 -10.35 5.96 7.47
N PRO A 100 -9.78 5.14 8.37
CA PRO A 100 -8.63 4.26 8.08
C PRO A 100 -8.91 3.19 7.02
N GLU A 101 -10.17 2.90 6.73
CA GLU A 101 -10.57 1.94 5.69
C GLU A 101 -10.01 2.24 4.30
N VAL A 102 -9.60 3.49 4.01
CA VAL A 102 -9.01 3.88 2.73
C VAL A 102 -7.71 3.15 2.42
N ASP A 103 -6.92 2.82 3.44
CA ASP A 103 -5.67 2.05 3.25
C ASP A 103 -5.99 0.60 2.83
N ILE A 104 -7.13 0.06 3.25
CA ILE A 104 -7.60 -1.27 2.86
C ILE A 104 -8.04 -1.29 1.40
N TRP A 105 -8.72 -0.23 0.95
CA TRP A 105 -9.06 -0.06 -0.47
C TRP A 105 -7.80 -0.06 -1.33
N SER A 106 -6.81 0.78 -0.99
CA SER A 106 -5.55 0.87 -1.72
C SER A 106 -4.78 -0.46 -1.73
N ALA A 107 -4.77 -1.22 -0.63
CA ALA A 107 -4.22 -2.58 -0.59
C ALA A 107 -4.96 -3.55 -1.54
N GLY A 108 -6.28 -3.40 -1.69
CA GLY A 108 -7.08 -4.12 -2.67
C GLY A 108 -6.71 -3.80 -4.12
N VAL A 109 -6.47 -2.53 -4.44
CA VAL A 109 -5.98 -2.10 -5.76
C VAL A 109 -4.60 -2.70 -6.05
N ILE A 110 -3.69 -2.71 -5.08
CA ILE A 110 -2.37 -3.36 -5.21
C ILE A 110 -2.53 -4.85 -5.51
N LEU A 111 -3.40 -5.56 -4.78
CA LEU A 111 -3.68 -6.98 -5.04
C LEU A 111 -4.23 -7.20 -6.46
N TYR A 112 -5.14 -6.36 -6.91
CA TYR A 112 -5.68 -6.45 -8.27
C TYR A 112 -4.58 -6.32 -9.32
N ILE A 113 -3.70 -5.33 -9.20
CA ILE A 113 -2.57 -5.12 -10.13
C ILE A 113 -1.60 -6.32 -10.08
N LEU A 114 -1.35 -6.88 -8.91
CA LEU A 114 -0.49 -8.07 -8.77
C LEU A 114 -1.01 -9.30 -9.51
N LEU A 115 -2.34 -9.45 -9.59
CA LEU A 115 -2.98 -10.61 -10.21
C LEU A 115 -3.30 -10.40 -11.70
N CYS A 116 -3.67 -9.18 -12.08
CA CYS A 116 -4.19 -8.87 -13.41
C CYS A 116 -3.18 -8.10 -14.28
N GLY A 117 -2.11 -7.55 -13.69
CA GLY A 117 -1.21 -6.63 -14.38
C GLY A 117 -1.80 -5.22 -14.54
N VAL A 118 -1.16 -4.44 -15.42
CA VAL A 118 -1.63 -3.14 -15.91
C VAL A 118 -2.18 -3.31 -17.32
#